data_AF-A0A0S2FHG3-F1
#
_entry.id   AF-A0A0S2FHG3-F1
#
_cell.length_a   1.000
_cell.length_b   1.000
_cell.length_c   1.000
_cell.angle_alpha   90.00
_cell.angle_beta   90.00
_cell.angle_gamma   90.00
#
_symmetry.space_group_name_H-M   'P 1'
#
loop_
_entity.id
_entity.type
_entity.pdbx_description
1 polymer ?
#
loop_
_entity_poly.entity_id
_entity_poly.type
_entity_poly.pdbx_seq_one_letter_code
_entity_poly.pdbx_strand_id
1 'polypeptide(L)' 'MQETRNAFGTFLRSLAEGMATQQDWRRFTIAHYHDPTLEAARIELVRASQHESEMPTESSKVQDLASEIDRRFSS' A
#
# COMPACT_ATOMS: atom_id res chain seq x y z
N MET A 1 -0.35 13.67 12.20
CA MET A 1 -0.21 12.19 12.31
C MET A 1 -1.48 11.45 11.88
N GLN A 2 -2.68 11.86 12.32
CA GLN A 2 -3.92 11.19 11.92
C GLN A 2 -4.23 11.30 10.41
N GLU A 3 -3.99 12.46 9.79
CA GLU A 3 -4.19 12.66 8.35
C GLU A 3 -3.31 11.72 7.50
N THR A 4 -2.04 11.54 7.90
CA THR A 4 -1.10 10.64 7.21
C THR A 4 -1.56 9.18 7.27
N ARG A 5 -2.05 8.73 8.44
CA ARG A 5 -2.62 7.38 8.61
C ARG A 5 -3.88 7.19 7.77
N ASN A 6 -4.76 8.19 7.72
CA ASN A 6 -5.97 8.14 6.90
C ASN A 6 -5.64 8.08 5.40
N ALA A 7 -4.69 8.87 4.93
CA ALA A 7 -4.24 8.84 3.54
C ALA A 7 -3.61 7.48 3.18
N PHE A 8 -2.81 6.91 4.09
CA PHE A 8 -2.23 5.57 3.93
C PHE A 8 -3.31 4.50 3.80
N GLY A 9 -4.26 4.44 4.73
CA GLY A 9 -5.38 3.47 4.66
C GLY A 9 -6.25 3.67 3.41
N THR A 10 -6.51 4.92 3.01
CA THR A 10 -7.25 5.22 1.77
C THR A 10 -6.55 4.66 0.55
N PHE A 11 -5.22 4.80 0.47
CA PHE A 11 -4.45 4.21 -0.61
C PHE A 11 -4.49 2.68 -0.59
N LEU A 12 -4.30 2.05 0.57
CA LEU A 12 -4.35 0.59 0.71
C LEU A 12 -5.70 0.02 0.27
N ARG A 13 -6.80 0.68 0.64
CA ARG A 13 -8.14 0.28 0.22
C ARG A 13 -8.35 0.42 -1.28
N SER A 14 -7.96 1.55 -1.85
CA SER A 14 -8.01 1.77 -3.30
C SER A 14 -7.18 0.73 -4.06
N LEU A 15 -6.01 0.35 -3.53
CA LEU A 15 -5.17 -0.69 -4.11
C LEU A 15 -5.82 -2.07 -4.00
N ALA A 16 -6.33 -2.44 -2.83
CA ALA A 16 -7.02 -3.72 -2.61
C ALA A 16 -8.26 -3.89 -3.50
N GLU A 17 -8.94 -2.79 -3.83
CA GLU A 17 -10.11 -2.77 -4.71
C GLU A 17 -9.73 -2.68 -6.21
N GLY A 18 -8.44 -2.67 -6.55
CA GLY A 18 -7.96 -2.55 -7.93
C GLY A 18 -8.20 -1.18 -8.58
N MET A 19 -8.49 -0.16 -7.76
CA MET A 19 -8.76 1.22 -8.22
C MET A 19 -7.53 2.13 -8.19
N ALA A 20 -6.44 1.71 -7.53
CA ALA A 20 -5.21 2.50 -7.48
C ALA A 20 -4.55 2.61 -8.85
N THR A 21 -4.22 3.84 -9.25
CA THR A 21 -3.52 4.08 -10.53
C THR A 21 -2.02 3.83 -10.42
N GLN A 22 -1.35 3.68 -11.56
CA GLN A 22 0.12 3.63 -11.60
C GLN A 22 0.78 4.92 -11.06
N GLN A 23 0.09 6.05 -11.10
CA GLN A 23 0.59 7.30 -10.53
C GLN A 23 0.50 7.27 -9.00
N ASP A 24 -0.59 6.74 -8.45
CA ASP A 24 -0.76 6.58 -7.01
C ASP A 24 0.29 5.62 -6.45
N TRP A 25 0.52 4.49 -7.13
CA TRP A 25 1.59 3.55 -6.79
C TRP A 25 2.97 4.22 -6.78
N ARG A 26 3.30 5.00 -7.83
CA ARG A 26 4.58 5.72 -7.91
C ARG A 26 4.75 6.75 -6.79
N ARG A 27 3.68 7.42 -6.37
CA ARG A 27 3.70 8.35 -5.23
C ARG A 27 3.91 7.59 -3.92
N PHE A 28 3.26 6.44 -3.77
CA PHE A 28 3.39 5.58 -2.60
C PHE A 28 4.82 5.02 -2.43
N THR A 29 5.46 4.57 -3.51
CA THR A 29 6.82 3.99 -3.44
C THR A 29 7.91 4.99 -3.09
N ILE A 30 7.69 6.29 -3.28
CA ILE A 30 8.65 7.35 -2.91
C ILE A 30 8.24 8.10 -1.62
N ALA A 31 7.05 7.85 -1.09
CA ALA A 31 6.60 8.45 0.15
C ALA A 31 7.45 7.97 1.32
N HIS A 32 7.71 8.84 2.29
CA HIS A 32 8.39 8.49 3.53
C HIS A 32 7.49 8.79 4.72
N TYR A 33 7.24 7.78 5.54
CA TYR A 33 6.43 7.94 6.75
C TYR A 33 7.33 8.11 7.98
N HIS A 34 7.05 9.13 8.80
CA HIS A 34 7.70 9.29 10.10
C HIS A 34 7.26 8.22 11.12
N ASP A 35 6.08 7.64 10.91
CA ASP A 35 5.57 6.53 11.71
C ASP A 35 6.28 5.23 11.26
N PRO A 36 7.06 4.59 12.14
CA PRO A 36 7.84 3.40 11.78
C PRO A 36 6.95 2.21 11.41
N THR A 37 5.72 2.14 11.92
CA THR A 37 4.79 1.06 11.58
C THR A 37 4.25 1.25 10.17
N LEU A 38 3.90 2.49 9.77
CA LEU A 38 3.50 2.79 8.40
C LEU A 38 4.64 2.58 7.40
N GLU A 39 5.86 3.00 7.76
CA GLU A 39 7.03 2.84 6.90
C GLU A 39 7.38 1.35 6.70
N ALA A 40 7.28 0.53 7.75
CA ALA A 40 7.46 -0.91 7.65
C ALA A 40 6.43 -1.54 6.70
N ALA A 41 5.15 -1.19 6.84
CA ALA A 41 4.07 -1.69 5.99
C ALA A 41 4.23 -1.24 4.52
N ARG A 42 4.67 0.00 4.29
CA ARG A 42 5.03 0.48 2.95
C ARG A 42 6.13 -0.38 2.32
N ILE A 43 7.21 -0.61 3.05
CA ILE A 43 8.35 -1.40 2.58
C ILE A 43 7.93 -2.85 2.30
N GLU A 44 7.13 -3.47 3.18
CA GLU A 44 6.57 -4.82 3.00
C GLU A 44 5.82 -4.92 1.67
N LEU A 45 4.89 -4.00 1.42
CA LEU A 45 4.07 -3.98 0.20
C LEU A 45 4.90 -3.74 -1.07
N VAL A 46 5.86 -2.81 -1.02
CA VAL A 46 6.77 -2.55 -2.16
C VAL A 46 7.67 -3.75 -2.46
N ARG A 47 8.14 -4.46 -1.44
CA ARG A 47 8.93 -5.68 -1.65
C ARG A 47 8.09 -6.79 -2.26
N ALA A 48 6.86 -6.99 -1.79
CA ALA A 48 5.96 -7.99 -2.36
C ALA A 48 5.75 -7.75 -3.86
N SER A 49 5.62 -6.49 -4.29
CA SER A 49 5.42 -6.17 -5.70
C SER A 49 6.63 -6.44 -6.59
N GLN A 50 7.85 -6.50 -6.05
CA GLN A 50 9.07 -6.74 -6.83
C GLN A 50 9.20 -8.18 -7.31
N HIS A 51 8.43 -9.10 -6.72
CA HIS A 51 8.43 -10.52 -7.06
C HIS A 51 7.36 -10.90 -8.08
N GLU A 52 6.55 -9.94 -8.52
CA GLU A 52 5.43 -10.17 -9.43
C GLU A 52 5.79 -9.71 -10.85
N SER A 53 5.29 -10.44 -11.86
CA SER A 53 5.50 -10.11 -13.28
C SER A 53 4.50 -9.07 -13.81
N GLU A 54 3.39 -8.91 -13.10
CA GLU A 54 2.31 -7.96 -13.41
C GLU A 54 2.61 -6.59 -12.82
N MET A 55 1.90 -5.56 -13.28
CA MET A 55 1.95 -4.27 -12.61
C MET A 55 1.47 -4.41 -11.16
N PRO A 56 2.11 -3.75 -10.19
CA PRO A 56 1.72 -3.87 -8.77
C PRO A 56 0.25 -3.55 -8.49
N THR A 57 -0.35 -2.65 -9.27
CA THR A 57 -1.77 -2.29 -9.18
C THR A 57 -2.72 -3.37 -9.71
N GLU A 58 -2.21 -4.28 -10.55
CA GLU A 58 -2.97 -5.37 -11.19
C GLU A 58 -2.71 -6.73 -10.52
N SER A 59 -1.63 -6.85 -9.73
CA SER A 59 -1.27 -8.09 -9.05
C SER A 59 -2.22 -8.40 -7.91
N SER A 60 -2.99 -9.48 -8.05
CA SER A 60 -3.86 -10.02 -7.00
C SER A 60 -3.14 -10.21 -5.66
N LYS A 61 -1.88 -10.66 -5.66
CA LYS A 61 -1.09 -10.81 -4.43
C LYS A 61 -0.81 -9.48 -3.75
N VAL A 62 -0.50 -8.43 -4.52
CA VAL A 62 -0.27 -7.09 -3.98
C VAL A 62 -1.57 -6.50 -3.43
N GLN A 63 -2.69 -6.74 -4.09
CA GLN A 63 -4.03 -6.32 -3.65
C GLN A 63 -4.46 -7.03 -2.35
N ASP A 64 -4.25 -8.35 -2.27
CA ASP A 64 -4.52 -9.14 -1.06
C ASP A 64 -3.69 -8.66 0.12
N LEU A 65 -2.38 -8.43 -0.08
CA LEU A 65 -1.50 -7.89 0.95
C LEU A 65 -1.92 -6.49 1.38
N ALA A 66 -2.33 -5.62 0.45
CA ALA A 66 -2.85 -4.30 0.79
C ALA A 66 -4.09 -4.39 1.69
N SER A 67 -5.00 -5.33 1.40
CA SER A 67 -6.18 -5.61 2.24
C SER A 67 -5.80 -6.10 3.63
N GLU A 68 -4.83 -7.00 3.72
CA GLU A 68 -4.35 -7.50 5.00
C GLU A 68 -3.74 -6.38 5.85
N ILE A 69 -2.90 -5.55 5.24
CA ILE A 69 -2.28 -4.40 5.90
C ILE A 69 -3.38 -3.42 6.39
N ASP A 70 -4.37 -3.06 5.56
CA ASP A 70 -5.47 -2.14 5.96
C ASP A 70 -6.21 -2.66 7.22
N ARG A 71 -6.44 -3.98 7.29
CA ARG A 71 -7.07 -4.61 8.47
C ARG A 71 -6.20 -4.53 9.72
N ARG A 72 -4.87 -4.70 9.62
CA ARG A 72 -3.95 -4.58 10.75
C ARG A 72 -3.98 -3.18 11.39
N PHE A 73 -4.20 -2.14 10.58
CA PHE A 73 -4.25 -0.75 11.04
C PHE A 73 -5.65 -0.26 11.43
N SER A 74 -6.69 -1.00 11.04
CA SER A 74 -8.09 -0.70 11.39
C SER A 74 -8.56 -1.41 12.67
N SER A 75 -7.75 -2.32 13.21
CA SER A 75 -8.02 -3.11 14.42
C SER A 75 -7.47 -2.48 15.69
#